data_AF-A0AA88HND6-F1
#
_entry.id   AF-A0AA88HND6-F1
#
_cell.length_a   1.000
_cell.length_b   1.000
_cell.length_c   1.000
_cell.angle_alpha   90.00
_cell.angle_beta   90.00
_cell.angle_gamma   90.00
#
_symmetry.space_group_name_H-M   'P 1'
#
loop_
_entity.id
_entity.type
_entity.pdbx_description
1 polymer ?
#
loop_
_entity_poly.entity_id
_entity_poly.type
_entity_poly.pdbx_seq_one_letter_code
_entity_poly.pdbx_strand_id
1 'polypeptide(L)'
;MLEKLLLCELISKCVIDYRQFGFRKHLSCGFAHRLLKRILAKADSLELSVHICSVDISTAFDSVIQSSVFCTLLDAGVNAHIVAMLSFWYSNSYIRVKLGLEKLSEPVKLKRGLRQGSVLSLILLNTLTSKVTKQISDGLRLDTCDLSLISYADDLLMLSFSLSVLQDNLDELVSGYGAIGLQVNGQKNEFLVISSAKQEAPAPTVSVDGAIIAPFSSPKY
;
A
#
# COMPACT_ATOMS: atom_id res chain seq x y z
N MET A 1 12.12 19.77 16.97
CA MET A 1 12.86 18.98 17.98
C MET A 1 12.05 17.77 18.44
N LEU A 2 10.80 17.96 18.89
CA LEU A 2 9.89 16.88 19.31
C LEU A 2 9.56 15.86 18.21
N GLU A 3 9.24 16.32 16.99
CA GLU A 3 8.94 15.42 15.86
C GLU A 3 10.12 14.49 15.55
N LYS A 4 11.37 14.98 15.65
CA LYS A 4 12.57 14.15 15.43
C LYS A 4 12.72 13.03 16.46
N LEU A 5 12.40 13.30 17.73
CA LEU A 5 12.46 12.29 18.81
C LEU A 5 11.38 11.22 18.61
N LEU A 6 10.17 11.64 18.23
CA LEU A 6 9.08 10.72 17.88
C LEU A 6 9.44 9.82 16.70
N LEU A 7 10.07 10.39 15.67
CA LEU A 7 10.51 9.63 14.51
C LEU A 7 11.51 8.54 14.90
N CYS A 8 12.46 8.81 15.79
CA CYS A 8 13.42 7.81 16.25
C CYS A 8 12.75 6.61 16.94
N GLU A 9 11.81 6.88 17.86
CA GLU A 9 11.07 5.81 18.55
C GLU A 9 10.22 5.00 17.56
N LEU A 10 9.47 5.68 16.69
CA LEU A 10 8.59 5.02 15.72
C LEU A 10 9.39 4.19 14.71
N ILE A 11 10.50 4.70 14.18
CA ILE A 11 11.36 3.94 13.26
C ILE A 11 11.95 2.70 13.96
N SER A 12 12.24 2.79 15.26
CA SER A 12 12.78 1.66 16.01
C SER A 12 11.75 0.57 16.30
N LYS A 13 10.47 0.93 16.45
CA LYS A 13 9.40 0.00 16.89
C LYS A 13 8.52 -0.49 15.75
N CYS A 14 8.23 0.37 14.78
CA CYS A 14 7.36 0.05 13.67
C CYS A 14 8.11 -0.78 12.62
N VAL A 15 7.86 -2.08 12.61
CA VAL A 15 8.39 -2.99 11.59
C VAL A 15 7.58 -2.84 10.30
N ILE A 16 8.16 -2.20 9.29
CA ILE A 16 7.58 -2.09 7.95
C ILE A 16 7.85 -3.38 7.16
N ASP A 17 6.87 -3.83 6.39
CA ASP A 17 6.99 -4.95 5.45
C ASP A 17 8.22 -4.79 4.57
N TYR A 18 9.01 -5.85 4.41
CA TYR A 18 10.23 -5.81 3.61
C TYR A 18 9.92 -5.54 2.13
N ARG A 19 8.70 -5.86 1.69
CA ARG A 19 8.16 -5.63 0.34
C ARG A 19 7.77 -4.18 0.05
N GLN A 20 7.80 -3.31 1.07
CA GLN A 20 7.64 -1.86 0.90
C GLN A 20 8.99 -1.24 0.53
N PHE A 21 9.08 -0.64 -0.65
CA PHE A 21 10.27 0.03 -1.17
C PHE A 21 10.19 1.56 -1.04
N GLY A 22 8.98 2.10 -0.89
CA GLY A 22 8.74 3.53 -0.74
C GLY A 22 9.30 4.06 0.58
N PHE A 23 9.96 5.21 0.52
CA PHE A 23 10.43 5.97 1.69
C PHE A 23 11.29 5.18 2.69
N ARG A 24 12.03 4.17 2.21
CA ARG A 24 13.01 3.42 2.99
C ARG A 24 14.41 3.74 2.53
N LYS A 25 15.32 3.79 3.50
CA LYS A 25 16.73 4.03 3.23
C LYS A 25 17.26 2.92 2.31
N HIS A 26 18.00 3.32 1.26
CA HIS A 26 18.63 2.42 0.28
C HIS A 26 17.69 1.69 -0.69
N LEU A 27 16.38 1.96 -0.66
CA LEU A 27 15.42 1.44 -1.64
C LEU A 27 14.92 2.58 -2.53
N SER A 28 14.68 2.28 -3.81
CA SER A 28 14.19 3.25 -4.80
C SER A 28 13.24 2.58 -5.77
N CYS A 29 12.45 3.39 -6.49
CA CYS A 29 11.59 2.91 -7.57
C CYS A 29 12.42 2.12 -8.61
N GLY A 30 13.64 2.58 -8.93
CA GLY A 30 14.54 1.84 -9.82
C GLY A 30 15.01 0.48 -9.28
N PHE A 31 14.98 0.26 -7.97
CA PHE A 31 15.21 -1.06 -7.40
C PHE A 31 13.98 -1.96 -7.56
N ALA A 32 12.79 -1.47 -7.22
CA ALA A 32 11.53 -2.21 -7.40
C ALA A 32 11.32 -2.63 -8.87
N HIS A 33 11.59 -1.71 -9.81
CA HIS A 33 11.52 -2.00 -11.25
C HIS A 33 12.51 -3.09 -11.70
N ARG A 34 13.76 -3.02 -11.22
CA ARG A 34 14.78 -4.05 -11.53
C ARG A 34 14.41 -5.41 -10.94
N LEU A 35 13.82 -5.41 -9.74
CA LEU A 35 13.31 -6.63 -9.12
C LEU A 35 12.20 -7.25 -9.97
N LEU A 36 11.21 -6.45 -10.39
CA LEU A 36 10.13 -6.92 -11.27
C LEU A 36 10.69 -7.51 -12.58
N LYS A 37 11.60 -6.80 -13.26
CA LYS A 37 12.25 -7.31 -14.48
C LYS A 37 12.95 -8.66 -14.28
N ARG A 38 13.60 -8.85 -13.13
CA ARG A 38 14.25 -10.13 -12.79
C ARG A 38 13.24 -11.25 -12.54
N ILE A 39 12.13 -10.95 -11.86
CA ILE A 39 11.03 -11.91 -11.66
C ILE A 39 10.50 -12.37 -13.01
N LEU A 40 10.24 -11.44 -13.93
CA LEU A 40 9.70 -11.76 -15.25
C LEU A 40 10.68 -12.56 -16.11
N ALA A 41 11.95 -12.17 -16.15
CA ALA A 41 12.97 -12.94 -16.87
C ALA A 41 13.15 -14.35 -16.30
N LYS A 42 13.04 -14.51 -14.97
CA LYS A 42 13.10 -15.81 -14.32
C LYS A 42 11.88 -16.67 -14.65
N ALA A 43 10.68 -16.08 -14.60
CA ALA A 43 9.45 -16.78 -14.96
C ALA A 43 9.46 -17.23 -16.42
N ASP A 44 9.92 -16.38 -17.34
CA ASP A 44 10.07 -16.72 -18.75
C ASP A 44 11.05 -17.88 -18.97
N SER A 45 12.20 -17.88 -18.27
CA SER A 45 13.16 -18.99 -18.32
C SER A 45 12.62 -20.33 -17.78
N LEU A 46 11.53 -20.28 -17.01
CA LEU A 46 10.84 -21.43 -16.44
C LEU A 46 9.52 -21.73 -17.18
N GLU A 47 9.22 -21.01 -18.26
CA GLU A 47 7.98 -21.11 -19.04
C GLU A 47 6.71 -20.91 -18.18
N LEU A 48 6.82 -20.11 -17.10
CA LEU A 48 5.71 -19.79 -16.21
C LEU A 48 5.00 -18.51 -16.63
N SER A 49 3.68 -18.49 -16.47
CA SER A 49 2.88 -17.28 -16.59
C SER A 49 2.87 -16.51 -15.27
N VAL A 50 2.99 -15.18 -15.34
CA VAL A 50 2.89 -14.28 -14.19
C VAL A 50 1.69 -13.37 -14.38
N HIS A 51 0.80 -13.38 -13.39
CA HIS A 51 -0.32 -12.48 -13.25
C HIS A 51 0.10 -11.30 -12.36
N ILE A 52 -0.12 -10.09 -12.84
CA ILE A 52 0.27 -8.85 -12.18
C ILE A 52 -0.96 -7.97 -12.06
N CYS A 53 -1.27 -7.51 -10.86
CA CYS A 53 -2.31 -6.51 -10.64
C CYS A 53 -1.70 -5.28 -9.98
N SER A 54 -1.82 -4.13 -10.66
CA SER A 54 -1.55 -2.83 -10.08
C SER A 54 -2.76 -2.37 -9.27
N VAL A 55 -2.52 -1.99 -8.02
CA VAL A 55 -3.54 -1.57 -7.07
C VAL A 55 -3.24 -0.14 -6.61
N ASP A 56 -4.17 0.78 -6.92
CA ASP A 56 -4.15 2.18 -6.53
C ASP A 56 -5.02 2.38 -5.28
N ILE A 57 -4.45 2.95 -4.21
CA ILE A 57 -5.21 3.32 -3.02
C ILE A 57 -5.74 4.75 -3.20
N SER A 58 -7.06 4.92 -3.14
CA SER A 58 -7.67 6.24 -3.22
C SER A 58 -7.38 7.06 -1.96
N THR A 59 -6.73 8.22 -2.16
CA THR A 59 -6.55 9.28 -1.15
C THR A 59 -6.13 8.76 0.23
N ALA A 60 -5.11 7.90 0.26
CA ALA A 60 -4.73 7.14 1.46
C ALA A 60 -4.49 8.01 2.70
N PHE A 61 -3.92 9.21 2.56
CA PHE A 61 -3.73 10.12 3.69
C PHE A 61 -5.05 10.64 4.25
N ASP A 62 -6.06 10.87 3.43
CA ASP A 62 -7.29 11.56 3.86
C ASP A 62 -8.34 10.58 4.44
N SER A 63 -8.25 9.31 4.07
CA SER A 63 -9.28 8.29 4.35
C SER A 63 -9.05 7.48 5.63
N VAL A 64 -7.79 7.36 6.10
CA VAL A 64 -7.39 6.53 7.24
C VAL A 64 -8.21 6.79 8.51
N ILE A 65 -8.58 5.70 9.18
CA ILE A 65 -9.17 5.74 10.52
C ILE A 65 -8.06 5.95 11.56
N GLN A 66 -8.08 7.10 12.25
CA GLN A 66 -7.05 7.47 13.23
C GLN A 66 -6.93 6.49 14.40
N SER A 67 -8.04 5.90 14.87
CA SER A 67 -7.99 4.90 15.95
C SER A 67 -7.20 3.66 15.54
N SER A 68 -7.33 3.20 14.29
CA SER A 68 -6.58 2.06 13.76
C SER A 68 -5.07 2.32 13.72
N VAL A 69 -4.66 3.58 13.51
CA VAL A 69 -3.25 3.98 13.63
C VAL A 69 -2.78 3.81 15.07
N PHE A 70 -3.50 4.37 16.05
CA PHE A 70 -3.09 4.31 17.47
C PHE A 70 -3.05 2.89 18.02
N CYS A 71 -4.04 2.05 17.66
CA CYS A 71 -4.02 0.62 18.00
C CYS A 71 -2.79 -0.07 17.41
N THR A 72 -2.51 0.16 16.12
CA THR A 72 -1.33 -0.43 15.47
C THR A 72 -0.01 0.01 16.11
N LEU A 73 0.10 1.26 16.59
CA LEU A 73 1.29 1.72 17.32
C LEU A 73 1.46 1.01 18.66
N LEU A 74 0.37 0.79 19.39
CA LEU A 74 0.40 0.03 20.64
C LEU A 74 0.80 -1.43 20.39
N ASP A 75 0.23 -2.06 19.36
CA ASP A 75 0.59 -3.42 18.92
C ASP A 75 2.08 -3.52 18.56
N ALA A 76 2.65 -2.47 17.96
CA ALA A 76 4.06 -2.37 17.62
C ALA A 76 4.98 -2.10 18.83
N GLY A 77 4.42 -1.94 20.05
CA GLY A 77 5.17 -1.73 21.27
C GLY A 77 5.67 -0.29 21.45
N VAL A 78 5.03 0.69 20.79
CA VAL A 78 5.31 2.12 21.03
C VAL A 78 4.79 2.52 22.41
N ASN A 79 5.56 3.34 23.12
CA ASN A 79 5.20 3.80 24.46
C ASN A 79 3.79 4.44 24.49
N ALA A 80 2.93 4.00 25.41
CA ALA A 80 1.55 4.47 25.53
C ALA A 80 1.45 5.99 25.73
N HIS A 81 2.41 6.64 26.38
CA HIS A 81 2.44 8.10 26.52
C HIS A 81 2.64 8.81 25.18
N ILE A 82 3.46 8.22 24.29
CA ILE A 82 3.65 8.74 22.92
C ILE A 82 2.37 8.58 22.12
N VAL A 83 1.72 7.42 22.20
CA VAL A 83 0.45 7.18 21.52
C VAL A 83 -0.65 8.12 22.03
N ALA A 84 -0.74 8.33 23.35
CA ALA A 84 -1.69 9.27 23.95
C ALA A 84 -1.45 10.71 23.47
N MET A 85 -0.19 11.14 23.39
CA MET A 85 0.16 12.46 22.86
C MET A 85 -0.22 12.60 21.38
N LEU A 86 0.06 11.59 20.55
CA LEU A 86 -0.33 11.57 19.14
C LEU A 86 -1.86 11.61 18.99
N SER A 87 -2.58 10.81 19.78
CA SER A 87 -4.04 10.78 19.80
C SER A 87 -4.63 12.15 20.18
N PHE A 88 -4.07 12.81 21.20
CA PHE A 88 -4.45 14.17 21.57
C PHE A 88 -4.18 15.16 20.43
N TRP A 89 -3.03 15.07 19.75
CA TRP A 89 -2.67 15.97 18.68
C TRP A 89 -3.60 15.85 17.47
N TYR A 90 -3.91 14.62 17.05
CA TYR A 90 -4.83 14.35 15.95
C TYR A 90 -6.28 14.74 16.31
N SER A 91 -6.72 14.47 17.53
CA SER A 91 -8.06 14.82 18.03
C SER A 91 -8.30 16.33 18.12
N ASN A 92 -7.24 17.14 18.19
CA ASN A 92 -7.27 18.60 18.21
C ASN A 92 -6.76 19.22 16.89
N SER A 93 -6.86 18.47 15.78
CA SER A 93 -6.48 18.97 14.45
C SER A 93 -7.67 19.59 13.71
N TYR A 94 -7.41 20.74 13.08
CA TYR A 94 -8.38 21.49 12.28
C TYR A 94 -7.77 21.86 10.93
N ILE A 95 -8.60 21.89 9.89
CA ILE A 95 -8.25 22.34 8.54
C ILE A 95 -8.98 23.65 8.27
N ARG A 96 -8.28 24.58 7.60
CA ARG A 96 -8.86 25.82 7.05
C ARG A 96 -8.45 25.93 5.58
N VAL A 97 -9.39 26.36 4.74
CA VAL A 97 -9.14 26.63 3.33
C VAL A 97 -8.82 28.10 3.17
N LYS A 98 -7.73 28.43 2.47
CA LYS A 98 -7.38 29.81 2.12
C LYS A 98 -8.08 30.20 0.82
N LEU A 99 -8.92 31.23 0.87
CA LEU A 99 -9.68 31.78 -0.24
C LEU A 99 -9.05 33.13 -0.65
N GLY A 100 -8.35 33.15 -1.77
CA GLY A 100 -7.62 34.34 -2.21
C GLY A 100 -6.40 34.67 -1.33
N LEU A 101 -6.04 35.96 -1.24
CA LEU A 101 -4.81 36.40 -0.58
C LEU A 101 -4.90 36.42 0.95
N GLU A 102 -6.07 36.73 1.52
CA GLU A 102 -6.19 37.02 2.97
C GLU A 102 -7.34 36.30 3.69
N LYS A 103 -8.31 35.71 2.98
CA LYS A 103 -9.49 35.13 3.64
C LYS A 103 -9.27 33.65 3.99
N LEU A 104 -9.51 33.28 5.24
CA LEU A 104 -9.54 31.88 5.69
C LEU A 104 -10.99 31.44 5.89
N SER A 105 -11.28 30.17 5.59
CA SER A 105 -12.56 29.56 5.95
C SER A 105 -12.71 29.41 7.47
N GLU A 106 -13.92 29.08 7.92
CA GLU A 106 -14.10 28.55 9.27
C GLU A 106 -13.30 27.26 9.46
N PRO A 107 -12.75 27.01 10.67
CA PRO A 107 -12.01 25.81 10.97
C PRO A 107 -12.93 24.58 10.97
N VAL A 108 -12.57 23.60 10.16
CA VAL A 108 -13.24 22.30 10.12
C VAL A 108 -12.40 21.29 10.90
N LYS A 109 -13.01 20.63 11.88
CA LYS A 109 -12.32 19.60 12.67
C LYS A 109 -12.02 18.38 11.81
N LEU A 110 -10.76 17.92 11.84
CA LEU A 110 -10.33 16.72 11.13
C LEU A 110 -10.81 15.48 11.90
N LYS A 111 -11.70 14.69 11.27
CA LYS A 111 -12.26 13.46 11.88
C LYS A 111 -11.57 12.17 11.42
N ARG A 112 -10.91 12.21 10.27
CA ARG A 112 -10.23 11.09 9.61
C ARG A 112 -8.99 11.61 8.90
N GLY A 113 -8.12 10.69 8.55
CA GLY A 113 -6.90 10.96 7.81
C GLY A 113 -5.74 11.42 8.68
N LEU A 114 -4.58 11.41 8.04
CA LEU A 114 -3.28 11.82 8.49
C LEU A 114 -2.89 13.14 7.80
N ARG A 115 -1.97 13.90 8.39
CA ARG A 115 -1.57 15.19 7.80
C ARG A 115 -0.64 14.97 6.62
N GLN A 116 -1.02 15.45 5.43
CA GLN A 116 -0.13 15.43 4.27
C GLN A 116 1.11 16.32 4.51
N GLY A 117 2.26 15.91 3.95
CA GLY A 117 3.51 16.67 4.02
C GLY A 117 4.33 16.51 5.31
N SER A 118 3.88 15.70 6.28
CA SER A 118 4.71 15.31 7.44
C SER A 118 5.35 13.94 7.24
N VAL A 119 6.64 13.85 7.57
CA VAL A 119 7.38 12.58 7.60
C VAL A 119 6.75 11.61 8.61
N LEU A 120 6.21 12.13 9.71
CA LEU A 120 5.52 11.34 10.72
C LEU A 120 4.31 10.61 10.12
N SER A 121 3.44 11.34 9.42
CA SER A 121 2.23 10.78 8.79
C SER A 121 2.56 9.65 7.82
N LEU A 122 3.66 9.77 7.09
CA LEU A 122 4.11 8.75 6.16
C LEU A 122 4.54 7.47 6.88
N ILE A 123 5.26 7.58 8.00
CA ILE A 123 5.62 6.42 8.83
C ILE A 123 4.38 5.77 9.43
N LEU A 124 3.43 6.57 9.90
CA LEU A 124 2.16 6.07 10.44
C LEU A 124 1.38 5.30 9.37
N LEU A 125 1.27 5.85 8.16
CA LEU A 125 0.61 5.20 7.03
C LEU A 125 1.30 3.88 6.67
N ASN A 126 2.63 3.89 6.49
CA ASN A 126 3.41 2.70 6.16
C ASN A 126 3.33 1.62 7.25
N THR A 127 3.29 2.00 8.53
CA THR A 127 3.14 1.05 9.64
C THR A 127 1.77 0.39 9.59
N LEU A 128 0.73 1.19 9.35
CA LEU A 128 -0.65 0.72 9.28
C LEU A 128 -0.88 -0.19 8.08
N THR A 129 -0.48 0.23 6.88
CA THR A 129 -0.61 -0.60 5.66
C THR A 129 0.22 -1.87 5.77
N SER A 130 1.39 -1.81 6.40
CA SER A 130 2.23 -3.00 6.64
C SER A 130 1.52 -4.09 7.44
N LYS A 131 0.55 -3.77 8.30
CA LYS A 131 -0.22 -4.78 9.06
C LYS A 131 -1.05 -5.65 8.10
N VAL A 132 -1.61 -5.03 7.07
CA VAL A 132 -2.41 -5.70 6.05
C VAL A 132 -1.51 -6.37 5.02
N THR A 133 -0.50 -5.68 4.50
CA THR A 133 0.35 -6.26 3.45
C THR A 133 1.08 -7.51 3.90
N LYS A 134 1.48 -7.61 5.18
CA LYS A 134 2.12 -8.81 5.76
C LYS A 134 1.24 -10.06 5.73
N GLN A 135 -0.08 -9.92 5.61
CA GLN A 135 -1.01 -11.05 5.49
C GLN A 135 -1.08 -11.60 4.07
N ILE A 136 -0.68 -10.81 3.07
CA ILE A 136 -0.60 -11.24 1.68
C ILE A 136 0.59 -12.17 1.51
N SER A 137 0.37 -13.39 1.03
CA SER A 137 1.42 -14.38 0.80
C SER A 137 1.09 -15.32 -0.35
N ASP A 138 2.05 -16.18 -0.70
CA ASP A 138 1.88 -17.36 -1.55
C ASP A 138 1.45 -17.10 -3.01
N GLY A 139 1.35 -15.83 -3.40
CA GLY A 139 1.13 -15.43 -4.79
C GLY A 139 2.33 -15.79 -5.65
N LEU A 140 3.51 -15.29 -5.29
CA LEU A 140 4.75 -15.50 -6.04
C LEU A 140 5.92 -15.70 -5.08
N ARG A 141 6.51 -16.89 -5.08
CA ARG A 141 7.70 -17.20 -4.29
C ARG A 141 8.87 -17.57 -5.19
N LEU A 142 9.99 -16.88 -5.02
CA LEU A 142 11.26 -17.24 -5.65
C LEU A 142 12.24 -17.63 -4.55
N ASP A 143 12.71 -18.87 -4.59
CA ASP A 143 13.52 -19.50 -3.55
C ASP A 143 12.87 -19.34 -2.16
N THR A 144 13.52 -18.65 -1.23
CA THR A 144 13.00 -18.41 0.13
C THR A 144 12.17 -17.13 0.25
N CYS A 145 12.15 -16.28 -0.78
CA CYS A 145 11.57 -14.94 -0.72
C CYS A 145 10.16 -14.92 -1.30
N ASP A 146 9.20 -14.47 -0.49
CA ASP A 146 7.86 -14.14 -0.96
C ASP A 146 7.90 -12.76 -1.64
N LEU A 147 7.47 -12.71 -2.89
CA LEU A 147 7.41 -11.55 -3.77
C LEU A 147 5.99 -11.36 -4.31
N SER A 148 4.99 -11.85 -3.58
CA SER A 148 3.57 -11.75 -3.94
C SER A 148 3.07 -10.31 -3.95
N LEU A 149 3.83 -9.40 -3.33
CA LEU A 149 3.56 -7.98 -3.30
C LEU A 149 4.86 -7.19 -3.45
N ILE A 150 4.81 -6.11 -4.21
CA ILE A 150 5.81 -5.04 -4.26
C ILE A 150 5.06 -3.75 -4.02
N SER A 151 5.38 -3.00 -2.97
CA SER A 151 4.74 -1.72 -2.70
C SER A 151 5.74 -0.56 -2.77
N TYR A 152 5.26 0.59 -3.23
CA TYR A 152 5.99 1.84 -3.23
C TYR A 152 5.06 2.95 -2.76
N ALA A 153 5.12 3.24 -1.46
CA ALA A 153 4.16 4.13 -0.80
C ALA A 153 2.72 3.61 -0.94
N ASP A 154 1.87 4.34 -1.64
CA ASP A 154 0.48 4.06 -1.97
C ASP A 154 0.29 3.20 -3.23
N ASP A 155 1.30 3.10 -4.09
CA ASP A 155 1.29 2.21 -5.25
C ASP A 155 1.62 0.76 -4.85
N LEU A 156 0.82 -0.20 -5.29
CA LEU A 156 1.00 -1.62 -5.00
C LEU A 156 0.98 -2.44 -6.29
N LEU A 157 1.91 -3.38 -6.42
CA LEU A 157 1.93 -4.40 -7.45
C LEU A 157 1.80 -5.76 -6.78
N MET A 158 0.68 -6.43 -7.01
CA MET A 158 0.45 -7.80 -6.57
C MET A 158 0.84 -8.77 -7.69
N LEU A 159 1.54 -9.84 -7.33
CA LEU A 159 2.14 -10.79 -8.26
C LEU A 159 1.72 -12.21 -7.90
N SER A 160 1.30 -13.00 -8.89
CA SER A 160 1.07 -14.42 -8.68
C SER A 160 1.31 -15.29 -9.91
N PHE A 161 1.69 -16.55 -9.69
CA PHE A 161 1.67 -17.59 -10.72
C PHE A 161 0.27 -18.19 -10.93
N SER A 162 -0.68 -17.97 -10.01
CA SER A 162 -2.05 -18.46 -10.12
C SER A 162 -3.06 -17.32 -10.07
N LEU A 163 -3.98 -17.30 -11.02
CA LEU A 163 -5.07 -16.32 -11.05
C LEU A 163 -5.97 -16.40 -9.82
N SER A 164 -6.26 -17.61 -9.31
CA SER A 164 -7.11 -17.78 -8.13
C SER A 164 -6.46 -17.20 -6.88
N VAL A 165 -5.17 -17.47 -6.69
CA VAL A 165 -4.39 -16.96 -5.54
C VAL A 165 -4.24 -15.44 -5.63
N LEU A 166 -4.11 -14.88 -6.85
CA LEU A 166 -4.13 -13.44 -7.04
C LEU A 166 -5.46 -12.82 -6.60
N GLN A 167 -6.59 -13.43 -6.99
CA GLN A 167 -7.91 -12.95 -6.60
C GLN A 167 -8.12 -13.04 -5.09
N ASP A 168 -7.78 -14.16 -4.46
CA ASP A 168 -7.88 -14.34 -3.01
C ASP A 168 -7.07 -13.28 -2.25
N ASN A 169 -5.84 -13.00 -2.71
CA ASN A 169 -4.99 -11.96 -2.14
C ASN A 169 -5.54 -10.54 -2.37
N LEU A 170 -6.18 -10.27 -3.51
CA LEU A 170 -6.84 -8.99 -3.77
C LEU A 170 -8.03 -8.79 -2.83
N ASP A 171 -8.84 -9.83 -2.63
CA ASP A 171 -10.01 -9.77 -1.73
C ASP A 171 -9.58 -9.56 -0.28
N GLU A 172 -8.53 -10.25 0.17
CA GLU A 172 -7.92 -10.05 1.49
C GLU A 172 -7.38 -8.61 1.65
N LEU A 173 -6.70 -8.08 0.63
CA LEU A 173 -6.19 -6.72 0.63
C LEU A 173 -7.33 -5.70 0.74
N VAL A 174 -8.39 -5.85 -0.05
CA VAL A 174 -9.56 -4.97 -0.05
C VAL A 174 -10.26 -4.99 1.32
N SER A 175 -10.46 -6.18 1.88
CA SER A 175 -11.04 -6.37 3.21
C SER A 175 -10.19 -5.70 4.30
N GLY A 176 -8.88 -5.98 4.31
CA GLY A 176 -7.94 -5.44 5.30
C GLY A 176 -7.79 -3.92 5.21
N TYR A 177 -7.73 -3.36 3.99
CA TYR A 177 -7.72 -1.91 3.77
C TYR A 177 -9.03 -1.25 4.18
N GLY A 178 -10.18 -1.86 3.87
CA GLY A 178 -11.49 -1.39 4.33
C GLY A 178 -11.58 -1.27 5.86
N ALA A 179 -11.03 -2.24 6.59
CA ALA A 179 -11.02 -2.23 8.07
C ALA A 179 -10.21 -1.07 8.68
N ILE A 180 -9.24 -0.53 7.95
CA ILE A 180 -8.41 0.61 8.38
C ILE A 180 -8.83 1.94 7.73
N GLY A 181 -9.92 1.92 6.95
CA GLY A 181 -10.51 3.09 6.30
C GLY A 181 -9.92 3.44 4.94
N LEU A 182 -9.03 2.60 4.40
CA LEU A 182 -8.49 2.77 3.06
C LEU A 182 -9.45 2.17 2.03
N GLN A 183 -9.50 2.77 0.84
CA GLN A 183 -10.32 2.30 -0.27
C GLN A 183 -9.44 2.05 -1.48
N VAL A 184 -9.64 0.89 -2.11
CA VAL A 184 -8.96 0.51 -3.34
C VAL A 184 -9.75 1.02 -4.54
N ASN A 185 -9.09 1.62 -5.52
CA ASN A 185 -9.76 2.16 -6.70
C ASN A 185 -9.92 1.11 -7.81
N GLY A 186 -11.05 0.42 -7.88
CA GLY A 186 -11.30 -0.60 -8.91
C GLY A 186 -11.18 -0.11 -10.37
N GLN A 187 -11.33 1.20 -10.65
CA GLN A 187 -11.25 1.76 -12.00
C GLN A 187 -9.84 2.13 -12.46
N LYS A 188 -8.93 2.40 -11.51
CA LYS A 188 -7.53 2.75 -11.81
C LYS A 188 -6.59 1.56 -11.74
N ASN A 189 -7.07 0.45 -11.21
CA ASN A 189 -6.31 -0.77 -11.12
C ASN A 189 -6.11 -1.37 -12.51
N GLU A 190 -4.91 -1.83 -12.79
CA GLU A 190 -4.54 -2.43 -14.07
C GLU A 190 -4.17 -3.89 -13.85
N PHE A 191 -4.69 -4.77 -14.70
CA PHE A 191 -4.33 -6.19 -14.68
C PHE A 191 -3.48 -6.52 -15.90
N LEU A 192 -2.39 -7.24 -15.71
CA LEU A 192 -1.48 -7.66 -16.78
C LEU A 192 -1.16 -9.13 -16.61
N VAL A 193 -1.19 -9.88 -17.70
CA VAL A 193 -0.72 -11.26 -17.73
C VAL A 193 0.47 -11.36 -18.67
N ILE A 194 1.59 -11.82 -18.14
CA ILE A 194 2.81 -12.06 -18.90
C ILE A 194 2.98 -13.57 -18.97
N SER A 195 2.79 -14.13 -20.17
CA SER A 195 2.90 -15.56 -20.45
C SER A 195 3.95 -15.80 -21.52
N SER A 196 4.76 -16.86 -21.34
CA SER A 196 5.67 -17.36 -22.37
C SER A 196 4.93 -18.18 -23.46
N ALA A 197 3.75 -18.72 -23.13
CA ALA A 197 2.92 -19.52 -24.05
C ALA A 197 1.73 -18.71 -24.64
N LYS A 198 1.31 -19.06 -25.87
CA LYS A 198 0.10 -18.50 -26.51
C LYS A 198 -1.13 -18.74 -25.62
N GLN A 199 -1.80 -17.66 -25.20
CA GLN A 199 -3.08 -17.74 -24.51
C GLN A 199 -4.17 -18.24 -25.46
N GLU A 200 -4.78 -19.38 -25.15
CA GLU A 200 -6.09 -19.77 -25.68
C GLU A 200 -7.21 -19.24 -24.77
N ALA A 201 -8.32 -18.83 -25.38
CA ALA A 201 -9.41 -18.07 -24.79
C ALA A 201 -10.24 -18.84 -23.73
N PRO A 202 -10.94 -18.14 -22.81
CA PRO A 202 -11.10 -16.68 -22.70
C PRO A 202 -10.00 -16.01 -21.87
N ALA A 203 -9.78 -14.70 -22.13
CA ALA A 203 -8.77 -13.90 -21.44
C ALA A 203 -9.03 -13.89 -19.92
N PRO A 204 -8.00 -14.12 -19.09
CA PRO A 204 -8.16 -14.12 -17.63
C PRO A 204 -8.58 -12.73 -17.16
N THR A 205 -9.54 -12.67 -16.23
CA THR A 205 -9.99 -11.41 -15.62
C THR A 205 -9.86 -11.50 -14.10
N VAL A 206 -9.67 -10.37 -13.44
CA VAL A 206 -9.69 -10.25 -11.97
C VAL A 206 -10.76 -9.25 -11.57
N SER A 207 -11.30 -9.37 -10.37
CA SER A 207 -12.26 -8.42 -9.82
C SER A 207 -11.66 -7.66 -8.65
N VAL A 208 -11.89 -6.35 -8.59
CA VAL A 208 -11.53 -5.53 -7.43
C VAL A 208 -12.72 -4.65 -7.07
N ASP A 209 -13.21 -4.76 -5.84
CA ASP A 209 -14.39 -4.03 -5.35
C ASP A 209 -15.63 -4.18 -6.26
N GLY A 210 -15.83 -5.40 -6.79
CA GLY A 210 -16.92 -5.73 -7.71
C GLY A 210 -16.73 -5.24 -9.15
N ALA A 211 -15.66 -4.50 -9.47
CA ALA A 211 -15.30 -4.11 -10.83
C ALA A 211 -14.44 -5.19 -11.49
N ILE A 212 -14.82 -5.64 -12.70
CA ILE A 212 -14.03 -6.59 -13.49
C ILE A 212 -12.93 -5.83 -14.24
N ILE A 213 -11.69 -6.24 -14.03
CA ILE A 213 -10.50 -5.69 -14.68
C ILE A 213 -10.02 -6.71 -15.73
N ALA A 214 -10.10 -6.31 -16.99
CA ALA A 214 -9.57 -7.07 -18.11
C ALA A 214 -8.05 -6.88 -18.25
N PRO A 215 -7.32 -7.87 -18.79
CA PRO A 215 -5.88 -7.77 -18.93
C PRO A 215 -5.51 -6.72 -19.97
N PHE A 216 -4.51 -5.90 -19.65
CA PHE A 216 -4.03 -4.82 -20.50
C PHE A 216 -3.48 -5.38 -21.81
N SER A 217 -4.00 -4.91 -22.94
CA SER A 217 -3.80 -5.53 -24.25
C SER A 217 -2.46 -5.18 -24.94
N SER A 218 -1.52 -4.51 -24.27
CA SER A 218 -0.13 -4.37 -24.74
C SER A 218 0.74 -3.61 -23.72
N PRO A 219 1.84 -4.16 -23.21
CA PRO A 219 2.87 -3.30 -22.65
C PRO A 219 3.50 -2.53 -23.82
N LYS A 220 3.21 -1.22 -23.93
CA LYS A 220 3.98 -0.32 -24.79
C LYS A 220 5.38 -0.20 -24.20
N TYR A 221 6.26 -1.14 -24.53
CA TYR A 221 7.71 -0.94 -24.47
C TYR A 221 8.22 -0.56 -25.85
#